data_AF-A0A098VV11-F1
#
_entry.id   AF-A0A098VV11-F1
#
_cell.length_a   1.000
_cell.length_b   1.000
_cell.length_c   1.000
_cell.angle_alpha   90.00
_cell.angle_beta   90.00
_cell.angle_gamma   90.00
#
_symmetry.space_group_name_H-M   'P 1'
#
loop_
_entity.id
_entity.type
_entity.pdbx_description
1 polymer ?
#
loop_
_entity_poly.entity_id
_entity_poly.type
_entity_poly.pdbx_seq_one_letter_code
_entity_poly.pdbx_strand_id
1 'polypeptide(L)'
;MQLLQKTLSRFPNKCPNAYGCRGFSTSKVPMSYLEPNSFINYSLLDRNIQIVKDRLGRPLSLAEKIVYGHLDNPLEQDIGRGKSYLRLRPDRVALQDATAQVAMKNLSF
;
A
#
# COMPACT_ATOMS: atom_id res chain seq x y z
N MET A 1 28.79 -26.39 -4.34
CA MET A 1 28.58 -25.03 -4.93
C MET A 1 27.70 -25.12 -6.19
N GLN A 2 26.44 -25.59 -6.08
CA GLN A 2 25.46 -25.57 -7.20
C GLN A 2 24.01 -25.27 -6.72
N LEU A 3 23.82 -24.90 -5.45
CA LEU A 3 22.49 -24.70 -4.86
C LEU A 3 22.02 -23.23 -4.83
N LEU A 4 22.66 -22.33 -5.58
CA LEU A 4 22.36 -20.88 -5.55
C LEU A 4 21.83 -20.30 -6.86
N GLN A 5 21.68 -21.11 -7.92
CA GLN A 5 21.21 -20.64 -9.23
C GLN A 5 19.76 -21.00 -9.57
N LYS A 6 19.05 -21.76 -8.72
CA LYS A 6 17.70 -22.28 -9.04
C LYS A 6 16.53 -21.47 -8.47
N THR A 7 16.80 -20.36 -7.77
CA THR A 7 15.76 -19.49 -7.19
C THR A 7 15.43 -18.25 -8.03
N LEU A 8 16.21 -17.94 -9.07
CA LEU A 8 16.05 -16.72 -9.89
C LEU A 8 15.17 -16.89 -11.14
N SER A 9 14.68 -18.10 -11.45
CA SER A 9 13.92 -18.37 -12.69
C SER A 9 12.38 -18.30 -12.55
N ARG A 10 11.85 -17.83 -11.42
CA ARG A 10 10.38 -17.78 -11.19
C ARG A 10 9.76 -16.38 -11.23
N PHE A 11 10.45 -15.40 -11.80
CA PHE A 11 9.82 -14.14 -12.19
C PHE A 11 9.04 -14.36 -13.50
N PRO A 12 7.70 -14.22 -13.52
CA PRO A 12 6.95 -14.25 -14.77
C PRO A 12 7.34 -13.02 -15.60
N ASN A 13 8.24 -13.24 -16.55
CA ASN A 13 8.56 -12.33 -17.63
C ASN A 13 7.37 -12.22 -18.58
N LYS A 14 6.53 -11.19 -18.41
CA LYS A 14 5.75 -10.61 -19.51
C LYS A 14 5.15 -9.25 -19.12
N CYS A 15 5.88 -8.17 -19.41
CA CYS A 15 5.26 -6.87 -19.66
C CYS A 15 5.82 -6.37 -21.00
N PRO A 16 5.07 -6.50 -22.11
CA PRO A 16 5.49 -5.94 -23.37
C PRO A 16 5.31 -4.42 -23.30
N ASN A 17 6.36 -3.70 -23.64
CA ASN A 17 6.41 -2.38 -24.27
C ASN A 17 5.19 -1.46 -24.06
N ALA A 18 5.33 -0.43 -23.22
CA ALA A 18 4.55 0.81 -23.37
C ALA A 18 5.21 1.99 -22.64
N TYR A 19 6.24 2.57 -23.23
CA TYR A 19 6.50 4.00 -23.04
C TYR A 19 5.28 4.75 -23.62
N GLY A 20 4.21 4.94 -22.84
CA GLY A 20 3.03 5.67 -23.33
C GLY A 20 1.70 5.41 -22.64
N CYS A 21 1.54 4.32 -21.89
CA CYS A 21 0.31 4.07 -21.14
C CYS A 21 0.49 4.50 -19.68
N ARG A 22 -0.03 5.68 -19.30
CA ARG A 22 -0.25 6.08 -17.89
C ARG A 22 -1.40 5.26 -17.27
N GLY A 23 -1.38 3.95 -17.44
CA GLY A 23 -2.32 2.99 -16.88
C GLY A 23 -1.53 1.99 -16.07
N PHE A 24 -1.65 2.07 -14.74
CA PHE A 24 -1.02 1.14 -13.83
C PHE A 24 -1.59 -0.26 -14.10
N SER A 25 -0.75 -1.17 -14.62
CA SER A 25 -1.11 -2.56 -14.86
C SER A 25 -1.67 -3.18 -13.57
N THR A 26 -2.93 -3.61 -13.60
CA THR A 26 -3.57 -4.38 -12.51
C THR A 26 -3.02 -5.81 -12.53
N SER A 27 -1.73 -5.94 -12.23
CA SER A 27 -1.06 -7.22 -12.10
C SER A 27 -1.40 -7.76 -10.72
N LYS A 28 -2.01 -8.95 -10.63
CA LYS A 28 -2.25 -9.63 -9.34
C LYS A 28 -0.92 -10.11 -8.78
N VAL A 29 -0.23 -9.23 -8.05
CA VAL A 29 1.03 -9.52 -7.38
C VAL A 29 0.73 -9.83 -5.91
N PRO A 30 1.13 -11.01 -5.40
CA PRO A 30 0.98 -11.31 -3.98
C PRO A 30 1.87 -10.38 -3.16
N MET A 31 1.39 -9.98 -1.99
CA MET A 31 2.10 -8.97 -1.21
C MET A 31 3.37 -9.49 -0.53
N SER A 32 3.39 -10.77 -0.18
CA SER A 32 4.57 -11.44 0.33
C SER A 32 4.54 -12.92 -0.05
N TYR A 33 5.65 -13.62 0.13
CA TYR A 33 5.70 -15.06 -0.04
C TYR A 33 4.83 -15.81 0.97
N LEU A 34 4.69 -15.27 2.19
CA LEU A 34 3.94 -15.88 3.30
C LEU A 34 2.42 -15.74 3.14
N GLU A 35 1.96 -14.77 2.34
CA GLU A 35 0.55 -14.51 2.09
C GLU A 35 0.24 -14.50 0.59
N PRO A 36 0.15 -15.69 -0.05
CA PRO A 36 -0.10 -15.79 -1.48
C PRO A 36 -1.51 -15.32 -1.90
N ASN A 37 -2.44 -15.26 -0.95
CA ASN A 37 -3.84 -14.87 -1.18
C ASN A 37 -4.10 -13.37 -0.98
N SER A 38 -3.12 -12.61 -0.46
CA SER A 38 -3.21 -11.17 -0.25
C SER A 38 -2.51 -10.44 -1.39
N PHE A 39 -3.22 -9.53 -2.06
CA PHE A 39 -2.73 -8.84 -3.26
C PHE A 39 -2.55 -7.34 -3.03
N ILE A 40 -1.56 -6.76 -3.71
CA ILE A 40 -1.29 -5.32 -3.63
C ILE A 40 -2.30 -4.53 -4.49
N ASN A 41 -3.02 -3.59 -3.87
CA ASN A 41 -4.11 -2.83 -4.51
C ASN A 41 -3.67 -1.43 -4.97
N TYR A 42 -2.76 -1.34 -5.94
CA TYR A 42 -2.29 -0.05 -6.47
C TYR A 42 -3.40 0.77 -7.15
N SER A 43 -4.40 0.11 -7.75
CA SER A 43 -5.53 0.79 -8.39
C SER A 43 -6.41 1.57 -7.42
N LEU A 44 -6.53 1.11 -6.18
CA LEU A 44 -7.28 1.80 -5.13
C LEU A 44 -6.51 3.04 -4.67
N LEU A 45 -5.20 2.88 -4.42
CA LEU A 45 -4.32 3.99 -4.04
C LEU A 45 -4.36 5.13 -5.06
N ASP A 46 -4.29 4.81 -6.36
CA ASP A 46 -4.27 5.82 -7.42
C ASP A 46 -5.58 6.62 -7.47
N ARG A 47 -6.73 5.95 -7.33
CA ARG A 47 -8.05 6.62 -7.25
C ARG A 47 -8.11 7.59 -6.07
N ASN A 48 -7.67 7.15 -4.89
CA ASN A 48 -7.67 7.98 -3.69
C ASN A 48 -6.75 9.19 -3.85
N ILE A 49 -5.55 9.01 -4.43
CA ILE A 49 -4.60 10.09 -4.70
C ILE A 49 -5.18 11.10 -5.70
N GLN A 50 -5.87 10.65 -6.75
CA GLN A 50 -6.50 11.54 -7.73
C GLN A 50 -7.56 12.42 -7.07
N ILE A 51 -8.48 11.83 -6.30
CA ILE A 51 -9.51 12.55 -5.55
C ILE A 51 -8.89 13.62 -4.63
N VAL A 52 -7.85 13.25 -3.88
CA VAL A 52 -7.21 14.17 -2.93
C VAL A 52 -6.42 15.27 -3.64
N LYS A 53 -5.80 14.94 -4.78
CA LYS A 53 -5.08 15.93 -5.60
C LYS A 53 -6.03 16.98 -6.18
N ASP A 54 -7.20 16.56 -6.65
CA ASP A 54 -8.22 17.46 -7.22
C ASP A 54 -8.78 18.40 -6.14
N ARG A 55 -8.92 17.94 -4.90
CA ARG A 55 -9.39 18.75 -3.76
C ARG A 55 -8.36 19.81 -3.30
N LEU A 56 -7.08 19.44 -3.24
CA LEU A 56 -6.02 20.29 -2.67
C LEU A 56 -5.39 21.26 -3.68
N GLY A 57 -5.50 20.98 -4.99
CA GLY A 57 -5.02 21.88 -6.06
C GLY A 57 -3.52 22.19 -6.05
N ARG A 58 -2.71 21.42 -5.31
CA ARG A 58 -1.26 21.62 -5.15
C ARG A 58 -0.49 20.31 -5.36
N PRO A 59 0.81 20.36 -5.73
CA PRO A 59 1.62 19.17 -5.79
C PRO A 59 1.76 18.52 -4.39
N LEU A 60 1.53 17.21 -4.33
CA LEU A 60 1.66 16.40 -3.11
C LEU A 60 3.05 15.78 -3.02
N SER A 61 3.62 15.78 -1.80
CA SER A 61 4.85 15.02 -1.51
C SER A 61 4.60 13.50 -1.56
N LEU A 62 5.67 12.70 -1.66
CA LEU A 62 5.54 11.24 -1.69
C LEU A 62 4.90 10.70 -0.40
N ALA A 63 5.32 11.22 0.76
CA ALA A 63 4.77 10.82 2.05
C ALA A 63 3.25 11.08 2.12
N GLU A 64 2.82 12.25 1.64
CA GLU A 64 1.39 12.59 1.57
C GLU A 64 0.62 11.69 0.62
N LYS A 65 1.18 11.33 -0.54
CA LYS A 65 0.52 10.39 -1.46
C LYS A 65 0.30 9.03 -0.82
N ILE A 66 1.28 8.52 -0.07
CA ILE A 66 1.15 7.24 0.64
C ILE A 66 0.09 7.36 1.74
N VAL A 67 0.15 8.40 2.58
CA VAL A 67 -0.80 8.58 3.68
C VAL A 67 -2.22 8.80 3.16
N TYR A 68 -2.41 9.70 2.19
CA TYR A 68 -3.72 9.98 1.61
C TYR A 68 -4.27 8.84 0.74
N GLY A 69 -3.39 8.01 0.18
CA GLY A 69 -3.77 6.80 -0.52
C GLY A 69 -4.47 5.77 0.38
N HIS A 70 -4.13 5.74 1.68
CA HIS A 70 -4.70 4.81 2.67
C HIS A 70 -5.84 5.43 3.51
N LEU A 71 -6.44 6.54 3.06
CA LEU A 71 -7.63 7.10 3.69
C LEU A 71 -8.84 6.19 3.50
N ASP A 72 -9.68 6.11 4.53
CA ASP A 72 -10.95 5.40 4.42
C ASP A 72 -11.94 6.17 3.53
N ASN A 73 -12.16 7.45 3.83
CA ASN A 73 -13.06 8.34 3.09
C ASN A 73 -12.30 9.57 2.55
N PRO A 74 -11.79 9.54 1.31
CA PRO A 74 -11.01 10.64 0.74
C PRO A 74 -11.83 11.91 0.43
N LEU A 75 -13.17 11.80 0.37
CA LEU A 75 -14.08 12.90 0.03
C LEU A 75 -14.49 13.77 1.23
N GLU A 76 -14.59 13.19 2.43
CA GLU A 76 -15.15 13.87 3.60
C GLU A 76 -14.08 14.24 4.63
N GLN A 77 -12.87 13.69 4.52
CA GLN A 77 -11.80 13.97 5.47
C GLN A 77 -11.36 15.44 5.36
N ASP A 78 -11.30 16.13 6.50
CA ASP A 78 -10.62 17.41 6.65
C ASP A 78 -9.10 17.18 6.68
N ILE A 79 -8.37 17.92 5.84
CA ILE A 79 -6.93 17.72 5.59
C ILE A 79 -6.17 18.97 6.02
N GLY A 80 -5.91 19.07 7.32
CA GLY A 80 -5.08 20.10 7.95
C GLY A 80 -3.76 19.52 8.43
N ARG A 81 -2.64 19.86 7.77
CA ARG A 81 -1.30 19.42 8.22
C ARG A 81 -1.08 19.83 9.68
N GLY A 82 -0.79 18.85 10.54
CA GLY A 82 -0.53 19.07 11.98
C GLY A 82 -1.75 19.44 12.82
N LYS A 83 -2.98 19.37 12.26
CA LYS A 83 -4.22 19.69 12.97
C LYS A 83 -5.24 18.57 12.92
N SER A 84 -5.48 17.99 11.74
CA SER A 84 -6.53 17.00 11.52
C SER A 84 -6.06 15.59 11.89
N TYR A 85 -6.89 14.86 12.64
CA TYR A 85 -6.72 13.43 12.82
C TYR A 85 -7.20 12.68 11.58
N LEU A 86 -6.37 11.79 11.03
CA LEU A 86 -6.68 11.04 9.81
C LEU A 86 -7.16 9.63 10.15
N ARG A 87 -8.29 9.22 9.56
CA ARG A 87 -8.78 7.85 9.63
C ARG A 87 -8.14 7.03 8.50
N LEU A 88 -7.15 6.23 8.86
CA LEU A 88 -6.34 5.45 7.94
C LEU A 88 -6.65 3.96 8.07
N ARG A 89 -6.50 3.24 6.96
CA ARG A 89 -6.56 1.77 6.91
C ARG A 89 -5.15 1.22 6.61
N PRO A 90 -4.38 0.80 7.62
CA PRO A 90 -3.08 0.19 7.39
C PRO A 90 -3.25 -1.21 6.80
N ASP A 91 -2.41 -1.58 5.83
CA ASP A 91 -2.48 -2.90 5.18
C ASP A 91 -1.92 -4.03 6.07
N ARG A 92 -0.98 -3.73 6.96
CA ARG A 92 -0.31 -4.72 7.81
C ARG A 92 0.13 -4.14 9.14
N VAL A 93 0.12 -4.99 10.17
CA VAL A 93 0.65 -4.69 11.49
C VAL A 93 1.72 -5.71 11.83
N ALA A 94 2.90 -5.24 12.21
CA ALA A 94 3.98 -6.08 12.73
C ALA A 94 4.18 -5.75 14.20
N LEU A 95 4.29 -6.76 15.05
CA LEU A 95 4.52 -6.61 16.49
C LEU A 95 5.87 -7.23 16.87
N GLN A 96 6.63 -6.51 17.69
CA GLN A 96 7.87 -7.00 18.28
C GLN A 96 7.51 -7.82 19.53
N ASP A 97 8.28 -8.88 19.84
CA ASP A 97 8.00 -9.81 20.96
C ASP A 97 7.71 -9.09 22.30
N ALA A 98 8.47 -8.03 22.60
CA ALA A 98 8.29 -7.22 23.81
C ALA A 98 6.92 -6.50 23.92
N THR A 99 6.30 -6.15 22.79
CA THR A 99 4.98 -5.48 22.75
C THR A 99 3.85 -6.42 22.33
N ALA A 100 4.19 -7.56 21.72
CA ALA A 100 3.24 -8.55 21.25
C ALA A 100 2.39 -9.12 22.38
N GLN A 101 3.00 -9.44 23.54
CA GLN A 101 2.25 -10.02 24.66
C GLN A 101 1.19 -9.07 25.22
N VAL A 102 1.52 -7.78 25.39
CA VAL A 102 0.58 -6.76 25.88
C VAL A 102 -0.55 -6.52 24.87
N ALA A 103 -0.22 -6.46 23.57
CA ALA A 103 -1.21 -6.27 22.52
C ALA A 103 -2.13 -7.50 22.37
N MET A 104 -1.58 -8.71 22.35
CA MET A 104 -2.37 -9.95 22.28
C MET A 104 -3.30 -10.07 23.47
N LYS A 105 -2.83 -9.77 24.70
CA LYS A 105 -3.66 -9.79 25.91
C LYS A 105 -4.87 -8.86 25.80
N ASN A 106 -4.67 -7.66 25.26
CA ASN A 106 -5.78 -6.70 25.10
C ASN A 106 -6.75 -7.10 23.97
N LEU A 107 -6.33 -7.96 23.04
CA LEU A 107 -7.14 -8.41 21.92
C LEU A 107 -7.86 -9.74 22.21
N SER A 108 -7.29 -10.59 23.07
CA SER A 108 -7.91 -11.81 23.57
C SER A 108 -8.89 -11.48 24.69
N PHE A 109 -10.15 -11.35 24.32
CA PHE A 109 -11.27 -11.33 25.26
C PHE A 109 -11.53 -12.74 25.82
#